data_AF-I0H3F4-F1
#
_entry.id   AF-I0H3F4-F1
#
_cell.length_a   1.000
_cell.length_b   1.000
_cell.length_c   1.000
_cell.angle_alpha   90.00
_cell.angle_beta   90.00
_cell.angle_gamma   90.00
#
_symmetry.space_group_name_H-M   'P 1'
#
loop_
_entity.id
_entity.type
_entity.pdbx_description
1 polymer ?
#
loop_
_entity_poly.entity_id
_entity_poly.type
_entity_poly.pdbx_seq_one_letter_code
_entity_poly.pdbx_strand_id
1 'polypeptide(L)'
;MRLISKFLLAMLVGLAGVLAVTTPASASPPPPTQLGGLDIGAYCRSIGYADAALTGTTAYDWHCVAGGRQGDLAFDAACRWQYGNEHVVDRIDDFYDPTSVSCWAVQPDVVTPDFEKYCTGKGYSGSALLGTTVYDWHCVRYGRAGPTYYDIDVPAACAELTHGYARLDRFANFYDATTWQCRV
;
A
#
# COMPACT_ATOMS: atom_id res chain seq x y z
N MET A 1 68.24 42.77 42.58
CA MET A 1 66.88 42.22 42.35
C MET A 1 65.94 43.37 42.00
N ARG A 2 65.91 43.70 40.71
CA ARG A 2 65.02 44.64 40.00
C ARG A 2 64.89 44.04 38.60
N LEU A 3 63.69 43.99 38.02
CA LEU A 3 63.34 43.91 36.58
C LEU A 3 61.92 43.32 36.50
N ILE A 4 60.86 44.13 36.41
CA ILE A 4 60.34 44.88 35.25
C ILE A 4 59.91 43.98 34.07
N SER A 5 58.60 44.06 33.79
CA SER A 5 57.94 44.05 32.48
C SER A 5 58.06 42.82 31.60
N LYS A 6 56.89 42.26 31.28
CA LYS A 6 56.32 42.08 29.94
C LYS A 6 55.30 40.96 30.05
N PHE A 7 54.07 41.18 29.63
CA PHE A 7 53.23 40.27 28.84
C PHE A 7 51.81 40.83 28.76
N LEU A 8 51.70 41.93 28.03
CA LEU A 8 50.54 42.19 27.19
C LEU A 8 50.73 41.33 25.93
N LEU A 9 49.89 40.33 25.71
CA LEU A 9 49.59 39.86 24.34
C LEU A 9 48.28 39.04 24.31
N ALA A 10 47.26 39.66 23.71
CA ALA A 10 46.23 39.12 22.84
C ALA A 10 45.69 37.68 23.07
N MET A 11 44.41 37.58 23.38
CA MET A 11 43.53 36.56 22.77
C MET A 11 42.10 37.09 22.65
N LEU A 12 41.85 37.83 21.56
CA LEU A 12 40.53 37.91 20.95
C LEU A 12 40.41 36.72 20.01
N VAL A 13 39.70 35.67 20.43
CA VAL A 13 39.30 34.57 19.54
C VAL A 13 37.81 34.72 19.31
N GLY A 14 37.46 35.08 18.08
CA GLY A 14 36.08 35.31 17.65
C GLY A 14 35.25 34.03 17.71
N LEU A 15 34.07 34.11 18.34
CA LEU A 15 33.02 33.13 18.15
C LEU A 15 32.35 33.39 16.80
N ALA A 16 32.77 32.66 15.77
CA ALA A 16 31.94 32.45 14.59
C ALA A 16 30.83 31.47 14.99
N GLY A 17 29.63 31.99 15.25
CA GLY A 17 28.45 31.17 15.51
C GLY A 17 28.10 30.35 14.27
N VAL A 18 28.25 29.03 14.36
CA VAL A 18 27.75 28.11 13.34
C VAL A 18 26.22 28.16 13.42
N LEU A 19 25.58 28.82 12.45
CA LEU A 19 24.14 28.72 12.24
C LEU A 19 23.85 27.29 11.80
N ALA A 20 23.43 26.44 12.74
CA ALA A 20 22.87 25.15 12.42
C ALA A 20 21.58 25.38 11.63
N VAL A 21 21.63 25.11 10.32
CA VAL A 21 20.43 25.07 9.48
C VAL A 21 19.62 23.86 9.96
N THR A 22 18.63 24.10 10.82
CA THR A 22 17.65 23.07 11.17
C THR A 22 16.76 22.86 9.95
N THR A 23 17.12 21.91 9.10
CA THR A 23 16.18 21.40 8.11
C THR A 23 14.98 20.82 8.86
N PRO A 24 13.74 21.23 8.56
CA PRO A 24 12.57 20.62 9.17
C PRO A 24 12.65 19.12 8.92
N ALA A 25 12.47 18.31 9.97
CA ALA A 25 12.31 16.88 9.80
C ALA A 25 11.10 16.67 8.89
N SER A 26 11.31 16.03 7.74
CA SER A 26 10.21 15.65 6.86
C SER A 26 9.31 14.71 7.65
N ALA A 27 8.11 15.16 8.00
CA ALA A 27 7.12 14.28 8.60
C ALA A 27 6.78 13.20 7.58
N SER A 28 6.79 11.94 7.98
CA SER A 28 6.30 10.86 7.13
C SER A 28 4.83 11.16 6.77
N PRO A 29 4.44 11.03 5.49
CA PRO A 29 3.05 11.18 5.07
C PRO A 29 2.09 10.34 5.92
N PRO A 30 0.84 10.79 6.10
CA PRO A 30 -0.14 10.06 6.89
C PRO A 30 -0.41 8.70 6.24
N PRO A 31 -0.60 7.63 7.06
CA PRO A 31 -0.87 6.29 6.55
C PRO A 31 -2.23 6.19 5.85
N PRO A 32 -2.51 5.08 5.13
CA PRO A 32 -3.79 4.87 4.48
C PRO A 32 -4.93 4.90 5.50
N THR A 33 -6.05 5.51 5.11
CA THR A 33 -7.23 5.63 5.98
C THR A 33 -8.45 5.02 5.31
N GLN A 34 -9.13 4.10 6.01
CA GLN A 34 -10.37 3.52 5.52
C GLN A 34 -11.49 4.56 5.56
N LEU A 35 -12.16 4.77 4.42
CA LEU A 35 -13.25 5.73 4.28
C LEU A 35 -14.63 5.09 4.45
N GLY A 36 -14.74 3.77 4.23
CA GLY A 36 -15.97 3.00 4.35
C GLY A 36 -16.26 2.13 3.13
N GLY A 37 -17.50 1.67 3.02
CA GLY A 37 -17.99 0.88 1.89
C GLY A 37 -18.39 1.73 0.69
N LEU A 38 -18.86 1.06 -0.38
CA LEU A 38 -19.24 1.66 -1.65
C LEU A 38 -20.75 1.45 -1.92
N ASP A 39 -21.46 2.52 -2.28
CA ASP A 39 -22.81 2.43 -2.87
C ASP A 39 -22.68 2.17 -4.37
N ILE A 40 -22.54 0.89 -4.72
CA ILE A 40 -22.34 0.41 -6.08
C ILE A 40 -23.52 0.82 -6.98
N GLY A 41 -24.75 0.75 -6.44
CA GLY A 41 -25.96 1.13 -7.17
C GLY A 41 -25.97 2.61 -7.52
N ALA A 42 -25.60 3.49 -6.58
CA ALA A 42 -25.51 4.92 -6.84
C ALA A 42 -24.43 5.25 -7.87
N TYR A 43 -23.26 4.59 -7.80
CA TYR A 43 -22.23 4.73 -8.81
C TYR A 43 -22.74 4.32 -10.20
N CYS A 44 -23.34 3.13 -10.34
CA CYS A 44 -23.89 2.65 -11.62
C CYS A 44 -24.95 3.61 -12.20
N ARG A 45 -25.83 4.16 -11.36
CA ARG A 45 -26.79 5.19 -11.78
C ARG A 45 -26.12 6.46 -12.27
N SER A 46 -25.02 6.88 -11.62
CA SER A 46 -24.27 8.08 -12.03
C SER A 46 -23.65 7.98 -13.43
N ILE A 47 -23.35 6.75 -13.88
CA ILE A 47 -22.77 6.46 -15.20
C ILE A 47 -23.81 5.96 -16.23
N GLY A 48 -25.10 6.15 -15.95
CA GLY A 48 -26.19 5.93 -16.92
C GLY A 48 -26.80 4.51 -16.93
N TYR A 49 -26.52 3.70 -15.91
CA TYR A 49 -27.19 2.42 -15.70
C TYR A 49 -28.39 2.58 -14.77
N ALA A 50 -29.22 1.53 -14.64
CA ALA A 50 -30.39 1.56 -13.77
C ALA A 50 -30.02 1.20 -12.33
N ASP A 51 -29.18 0.19 -12.15
CA ASP A 51 -28.65 -0.21 -10.85
C ASP A 51 -27.40 -1.08 -10.99
N ALA A 52 -26.88 -1.58 -9.87
CA ALA A 52 -25.90 -2.66 -9.81
C ALA A 52 -26.58 -4.02 -9.61
N ALA A 53 -25.98 -5.08 -10.14
CA ALA A 53 -26.39 -6.45 -9.87
C ALA A 53 -25.16 -7.34 -9.68
N LEU A 54 -25.24 -8.24 -8.71
CA LEU A 54 -24.28 -9.32 -8.52
C LEU A 54 -24.76 -10.54 -9.32
N THR A 55 -23.98 -11.01 -10.30
CA THR A 55 -24.35 -12.16 -11.14
C THR A 55 -23.61 -13.45 -10.79
N GLY A 56 -22.80 -13.42 -9.73
CA GLY A 56 -21.96 -14.53 -9.30
C GLY A 56 -21.65 -14.45 -7.81
N THR A 57 -20.45 -14.86 -7.42
CA THR A 57 -20.05 -15.03 -6.02
C THR A 57 -18.72 -14.37 -5.69
N THR A 58 -18.11 -13.63 -6.61
CA THR A 58 -16.82 -12.96 -6.41
C THR A 58 -16.98 -11.46 -6.49
N ALA A 59 -15.99 -10.72 -5.97
CA ALA A 59 -15.96 -9.27 -6.07
C ALA A 59 -16.13 -8.77 -7.52
N TYR A 60 -15.60 -9.50 -8.51
CA TYR A 60 -15.67 -9.11 -9.93
C TYR A 60 -17.00 -9.45 -10.61
N ASP A 61 -17.91 -10.16 -9.94
CA ASP A 61 -19.23 -10.49 -10.49
C ASP A 61 -20.26 -9.37 -10.26
N TRP A 62 -19.83 -8.22 -9.74
CA TRP A 62 -20.65 -7.01 -9.71
C TRP A 62 -20.64 -6.32 -11.08
N HIS A 63 -21.84 -6.04 -11.59
CA HIS A 63 -22.03 -5.36 -12.86
C HIS A 63 -23.02 -4.21 -12.72
N CYS A 64 -22.79 -3.14 -13.49
CA CYS A 64 -23.83 -2.15 -13.71
C CYS A 64 -24.83 -2.65 -14.75
N VAL A 65 -26.14 -2.57 -14.48
CA VAL A 65 -27.18 -3.16 -15.34
C VAL A 65 -28.24 -2.16 -15.75
N ALA A 66 -28.70 -2.25 -17.01
CA ALA A 66 -29.79 -1.42 -17.53
C ALA A 66 -30.46 -2.04 -18.76
N GLY A 67 -31.75 -2.39 -18.68
CA GLY A 67 -32.52 -2.84 -19.84
C GLY A 67 -31.90 -4.03 -20.58
N GLY A 68 -31.36 -5.01 -19.85
CA GLY A 68 -30.70 -6.21 -20.40
C GLY A 68 -29.23 -6.01 -20.79
N ARG A 69 -28.68 -4.79 -20.69
CA ARG A 69 -27.24 -4.54 -20.84
C ARG A 69 -26.53 -4.74 -19.50
N GLN A 70 -25.30 -5.22 -19.55
CA GLN A 70 -24.36 -5.24 -18.43
C GLN A 70 -23.14 -4.42 -18.80
N GLY A 71 -22.57 -3.73 -17.81
CA GLY A 71 -21.33 -2.98 -17.92
C GLY A 71 -20.37 -3.33 -16.79
N ASP A 72 -19.09 -3.20 -17.08
CA ASP A 72 -18.02 -3.46 -16.11
C ASP A 72 -18.07 -2.46 -14.97
N LEU A 73 -17.80 -2.95 -13.76
CA LEU A 73 -17.62 -2.14 -12.56
C LEU A 73 -16.13 -2.09 -12.21
N ALA A 74 -15.57 -0.88 -12.21
CA ALA A 74 -14.24 -0.63 -11.67
C ALA A 74 -14.37 -0.04 -10.26
N PHE A 75 -14.04 -0.83 -9.23
CA PHE A 75 -14.19 -0.40 -7.83
C PHE A 75 -13.34 0.82 -7.49
N ASP A 76 -12.12 0.94 -8.03
CA ASP A 76 -11.27 2.11 -7.79
C ASP A 76 -11.92 3.39 -8.33
N ALA A 77 -12.48 3.34 -9.54
CA ALA A 77 -13.22 4.46 -10.13
C ALA A 77 -14.47 4.80 -9.33
N ALA A 78 -15.20 3.79 -8.85
CA ALA A 78 -16.39 3.97 -8.03
C ALA A 78 -16.07 4.60 -6.66
N CYS A 79 -14.98 4.17 -6.02
CA CYS A 79 -14.50 4.78 -4.77
C CYS A 79 -14.08 6.24 -4.98
N ARG A 80 -13.34 6.57 -6.06
CA ARG A 80 -12.98 7.96 -6.38
C ARG A 80 -14.21 8.83 -6.60
N TRP A 81 -15.24 8.29 -7.28
CA TRP A 81 -16.51 8.97 -7.49
C TRP A 81 -17.24 9.24 -6.16
N GLN A 82 -17.39 8.23 -5.31
CA GLN A 82 -18.15 8.35 -4.06
C GLN A 82 -17.53 9.35 -3.08
N TYR A 83 -16.20 9.37 -3.00
CA TYR A 83 -15.48 10.21 -2.05
C TYR A 83 -14.92 11.50 -2.67
N GLY A 84 -15.11 11.71 -3.98
CA GLY A 84 -14.72 12.94 -4.67
C GLY A 84 -13.21 13.22 -4.65
N ASN A 85 -12.37 12.18 -4.60
CA ASN A 85 -10.93 12.30 -4.44
C ASN A 85 -10.19 11.26 -5.31
N GLU A 86 -9.21 11.72 -6.10
CA GLU A 86 -8.41 10.90 -7.01
C GLU A 86 -7.43 9.95 -6.30
N HIS A 87 -7.04 10.29 -5.08
CA HIS A 87 -6.21 9.47 -4.19
C HIS A 87 -7.05 8.59 -3.27
N VAL A 88 -8.11 8.01 -3.85
CA VAL A 88 -8.91 6.96 -3.23
C VAL A 88 -8.80 5.71 -4.09
N VAL A 89 -8.69 4.56 -3.44
CA VAL A 89 -8.66 3.25 -4.08
C VAL A 89 -9.59 2.28 -3.38
N ASP A 90 -9.94 1.21 -4.08
CA ASP A 90 -10.58 0.05 -3.50
C ASP A 90 -9.57 -0.89 -2.84
N ARG A 91 -10.05 -1.63 -1.86
CA ARG A 91 -9.41 -2.83 -1.34
C ARG A 91 -10.49 -3.91 -1.21
N ILE A 92 -10.23 -5.05 -1.85
CA ILE A 92 -10.99 -6.29 -1.75
C ILE A 92 -10.27 -7.14 -0.70
N ASP A 93 -10.90 -7.40 0.45
CA ASP A 93 -10.29 -8.20 1.53
C ASP A 93 -10.28 -9.70 1.18
N ASP A 94 -11.40 -10.20 0.66
CA ASP A 94 -11.56 -11.57 0.15
C ASP A 94 -12.22 -11.52 -1.23
N PHE A 95 -11.49 -11.92 -2.27
CA PHE A 95 -11.98 -11.96 -3.64
C PHE A 95 -13.25 -12.82 -3.80
N TYR A 96 -13.40 -13.86 -2.99
CA TYR A 96 -14.54 -14.78 -2.99
C TYR A 96 -15.69 -14.31 -2.10
N ASP A 97 -15.56 -13.14 -1.45
CA ASP A 97 -16.66 -12.43 -0.81
C ASP A 97 -16.97 -11.15 -1.61
N PRO A 98 -18.09 -11.11 -2.35
CA PRO A 98 -18.45 -9.96 -3.18
C PRO A 98 -18.77 -8.70 -2.36
N THR A 99 -18.85 -8.80 -1.03
CA THR A 99 -19.14 -7.69 -0.13
C THR A 99 -17.90 -7.16 0.59
N SER A 100 -16.73 -7.77 0.37
CA SER A 100 -15.48 -7.45 1.07
C SER A 100 -14.75 -6.19 0.55
N VAL A 101 -15.43 -5.38 -0.27
CA VAL A 101 -14.86 -4.19 -0.90
C VAL A 101 -14.99 -2.97 0.00
N SER A 102 -13.89 -2.27 0.21
CA SER A 102 -13.85 -1.00 0.95
C SER A 102 -13.01 0.05 0.22
N CYS A 103 -13.32 1.31 0.47
CA CYS A 103 -12.58 2.44 -0.10
C CYS A 103 -11.60 3.01 0.92
N TRP A 104 -10.41 3.38 0.43
CA TRP A 104 -9.31 3.88 1.25
C TRP A 104 -8.73 5.15 0.65
N ALA A 105 -8.54 6.17 1.48
CA ALA A 105 -7.70 7.31 1.16
C ALA A 105 -6.23 6.89 1.29
N VAL A 106 -5.45 7.24 0.27
CA VAL A 106 -4.05 6.85 0.11
C VAL A 106 -3.25 8.04 -0.42
N GLN A 107 -1.93 7.91 -0.45
CA GLN A 107 -1.05 8.76 -1.23
C GLN A 107 -0.92 8.23 -2.69
N PRO A 108 -0.33 9.03 -3.59
CA PRO A 108 -0.07 8.59 -4.97
C PRO A 108 0.94 7.44 -5.05
N ASP A 109 1.82 7.32 -4.05
CA ASP A 109 2.89 6.33 -4.02
C ASP A 109 2.35 4.89 -4.02
N VAL A 110 2.94 4.05 -4.88
CA VAL A 110 2.64 2.62 -4.97
C VAL A 110 3.95 1.86 -4.90
N VAL A 111 4.03 0.91 -3.99
CA VAL A 111 5.17 0.00 -3.87
C VAL A 111 4.73 -1.41 -4.23
N THR A 112 5.37 -2.03 -5.21
CA THR A 112 5.17 -3.47 -5.47
C THR A 112 5.89 -4.26 -4.38
N PRO A 113 5.22 -5.18 -3.67
CA PRO A 113 5.88 -5.96 -2.62
C PRO A 113 6.93 -6.91 -3.23
N ASP A 114 8.14 -6.88 -2.66
CA ASP A 114 9.18 -7.86 -2.92
C ASP A 114 8.99 -9.05 -1.95
N PHE A 115 8.20 -10.03 -2.40
CA PHE A 115 7.92 -11.23 -1.60
C PHE A 115 9.16 -12.10 -1.36
N GLU A 116 10.14 -12.08 -2.26
CA GLU A 116 11.40 -12.82 -2.06
C GLU A 116 12.15 -12.24 -0.86
N LYS A 117 12.31 -10.92 -0.83
CA LYS A 117 12.94 -10.20 0.30
C LYS A 117 12.17 -10.39 1.59
N TYR A 118 10.84 -10.31 1.55
CA TYR A 118 10.01 -10.55 2.74
C TYR A 118 10.20 -11.97 3.29
N CYS A 119 10.04 -12.99 2.44
CA CYS A 119 10.13 -14.40 2.87
C CYS A 119 11.54 -14.76 3.37
N THR A 120 12.60 -14.36 2.67
CA THR A 120 13.97 -14.58 3.14
C THR A 120 14.26 -13.83 4.45
N GLY A 121 13.74 -12.61 4.62
CA GLY A 121 13.80 -11.85 5.87
C GLY A 121 13.13 -12.56 7.06
N LYS A 122 12.09 -13.35 6.81
CA LYS A 122 11.42 -14.20 7.82
C LYS A 122 12.13 -15.55 8.06
N GLY A 123 13.23 -15.85 7.37
CA GLY A 123 13.96 -17.11 7.52
C GLY A 123 13.37 -18.27 6.70
N TYR A 124 12.57 -17.97 5.67
CA TYR A 124 12.25 -18.93 4.62
C TYR A 124 13.38 -19.01 3.59
N SER A 125 13.33 -20.00 2.71
CA SER A 125 14.31 -20.15 1.63
C SER A 125 14.10 -19.16 0.49
N GLY A 126 12.87 -18.65 0.33
CA GLY A 126 12.48 -17.71 -0.70
C GLY A 126 10.96 -17.59 -0.80
N SER A 127 10.50 -17.08 -1.93
CA SER A 127 9.10 -17.02 -2.35
C SER A 127 8.85 -17.94 -3.55
N ALA A 128 7.60 -18.35 -3.73
CA ALA A 128 7.17 -19.14 -4.87
C ALA A 128 5.75 -18.75 -5.28
N LEU A 129 5.51 -18.68 -6.58
CA LEU A 129 4.19 -18.52 -7.18
C LEU A 129 3.70 -19.91 -7.63
N LEU A 130 2.62 -20.42 -7.04
CA LEU A 130 2.09 -21.77 -7.29
C LEU A 130 0.89 -21.81 -8.24
N GLY A 131 0.58 -20.67 -8.87
CA GLY A 131 -0.55 -20.49 -9.76
C GLY A 131 -0.42 -19.20 -10.55
N THR A 132 -1.53 -18.52 -10.78
CA THR A 132 -1.57 -17.29 -11.61
C THR A 132 -2.27 -16.12 -10.94
N THR A 133 -2.95 -16.36 -9.83
CA THR A 133 -3.70 -15.35 -9.09
C THR A 133 -2.85 -14.72 -8.00
N VAL A 134 -3.31 -13.58 -7.51
CA VAL A 134 -2.68 -12.84 -6.42
C VAL A 134 -2.57 -13.64 -5.11
N TYR A 135 -3.42 -14.65 -4.91
CA TYR A 135 -3.39 -15.52 -3.72
C TYR A 135 -2.41 -16.70 -3.83
N ASP A 136 -1.81 -16.93 -5.00
CA ASP A 136 -0.92 -18.08 -5.22
C ASP A 136 0.54 -17.80 -4.81
N TRP A 137 0.81 -16.66 -4.16
CA TRP A 137 2.12 -16.34 -3.61
C TRP A 137 2.32 -16.96 -2.24
N HIS A 138 3.42 -17.69 -2.09
CA HIS A 138 3.78 -18.36 -0.84
C HIS A 138 5.25 -18.13 -0.51
N CYS A 139 5.57 -18.10 0.79
CA CYS A 139 6.94 -18.36 1.22
C CYS A 139 7.24 -19.85 1.09
N VAL A 140 8.46 -20.19 0.66
CA VAL A 140 8.90 -21.58 0.50
C VAL A 140 10.08 -21.91 1.41
N ARG A 141 10.06 -23.09 2.02
CA ARG A 141 11.21 -23.67 2.73
C ARG A 141 11.62 -24.98 2.06
N TYR A 142 12.86 -25.04 1.58
CA TYR A 142 13.41 -26.26 1.00
C TYR A 142 14.00 -27.17 2.08
N GLY A 143 13.55 -28.43 2.10
CA GLY A 143 14.11 -29.48 2.95
C GLY A 143 14.39 -30.74 2.15
N ARG A 144 15.01 -31.75 2.81
CA ARG A 144 15.29 -33.05 2.18
C ARG A 144 14.04 -33.79 1.71
N ALA A 145 12.90 -33.53 2.34
CA ALA A 145 11.61 -34.13 2.01
C ALA A 145 10.86 -33.38 0.87
N GLY A 146 11.42 -32.27 0.37
CA GLY A 146 10.77 -31.40 -0.62
C GLY A 146 10.50 -29.99 -0.08
N PRO A 147 9.85 -29.13 -0.90
CA PRO A 147 9.43 -27.80 -0.47
C PRO A 147 8.19 -27.86 0.44
N THR A 148 8.18 -27.02 1.47
CA THR A 148 6.98 -26.68 2.24
C THR A 148 6.61 -25.22 1.98
N TYR A 149 5.32 -24.95 1.76
CA TYR A 149 4.80 -23.64 1.40
C TYR A 149 3.97 -23.05 2.55
N TYR A 150 4.02 -21.73 2.66
CA TYR A 150 3.35 -20.96 3.71
C TYR A 150 2.73 -19.70 3.11
N ASP A 151 1.53 -19.34 3.55
CA ASP A 151 0.86 -18.14 3.07
C ASP A 151 1.63 -16.88 3.44
N ILE A 152 1.55 -15.87 2.57
CA ILE A 152 2.14 -14.56 2.81
C ILE A 152 1.09 -13.67 3.46
N ASP A 153 1.41 -13.12 4.64
CA ASP A 153 0.69 -11.99 5.22
C ASP A 153 1.09 -10.72 4.44
N VAL A 154 0.35 -10.42 3.37
CA VAL A 154 0.64 -9.29 2.48
C VAL A 154 0.57 -7.94 3.18
N PRO A 155 -0.42 -7.64 4.06
CA PRO A 155 -0.38 -6.45 4.90
C PRO A 155 0.91 -6.33 5.71
N ALA A 156 1.37 -7.41 6.35
CA ALA A 156 2.64 -7.41 7.08
C ALA A 156 3.85 -7.23 6.14
N ALA A 157 3.83 -7.83 4.95
CA ALA A 157 4.87 -7.65 3.94
C ALA A 157 4.96 -6.18 3.50
N CYS A 158 3.82 -5.54 3.22
CA CYS A 158 3.77 -4.13 2.89
C CYS A 158 4.33 -3.26 4.01
N ALA A 159 3.89 -3.49 5.26
CA ALA A 159 4.38 -2.74 6.41
C ALA A 159 5.90 -2.92 6.61
N GLU A 160 6.44 -4.12 6.44
CA GLU A 160 7.87 -4.38 6.64
C GLU A 160 8.73 -3.78 5.52
N LEU A 161 8.36 -4.02 4.26
CA LEU A 161 9.10 -3.57 3.09
C LEU A 161 9.17 -2.05 2.96
N THR A 162 8.22 -1.35 3.57
CA THR A 162 8.11 0.12 3.51
C THR A 162 8.40 0.79 4.86
N HIS A 163 8.95 0.07 5.85
CA HIS A 163 9.25 0.62 7.18
C HIS A 163 8.02 1.22 7.88
N GLY A 164 6.86 0.62 7.67
CA GLY A 164 5.57 1.00 8.26
C GLY A 164 4.87 2.14 7.53
N TYR A 165 5.37 2.58 6.38
CA TYR A 165 4.83 3.67 5.57
C TYR A 165 3.61 3.24 4.74
N ALA A 166 3.72 2.14 3.99
CA ALA A 166 2.63 1.53 3.25
C ALA A 166 2.07 0.34 4.04
N ARG A 167 0.83 0.45 4.52
CA ARG A 167 0.19 -0.62 5.32
C ARG A 167 -1.02 -1.25 4.66
N LEU A 168 -1.48 -0.65 3.56
CA LEU A 168 -2.64 -1.14 2.84
C LEU A 168 -2.15 -1.98 1.68
N ASP A 169 -2.44 -3.27 1.72
CA ASP A 169 -2.34 -4.16 0.58
C ASP A 169 -3.58 -4.03 -0.30
N ARG A 170 -3.40 -4.07 -1.61
CA ARG A 170 -4.46 -4.34 -2.58
C ARG A 170 -3.87 -4.99 -3.82
N PHE A 171 -4.69 -5.58 -4.65
CA PHE A 171 -4.32 -5.99 -6.01
C PHE A 171 -5.10 -5.18 -7.04
N ALA A 172 -4.47 -4.88 -8.18
CA ALA A 172 -5.17 -4.22 -9.29
C ALA A 172 -5.95 -5.21 -10.17
N ASN A 173 -5.48 -6.46 -10.27
CA ASN A 173 -6.13 -7.53 -11.02
C ASN A 173 -5.94 -8.87 -10.30
N PHE A 174 -7.01 -9.47 -9.81
CA PHE A 174 -6.96 -10.75 -9.10
C PHE A 174 -6.27 -11.87 -9.92
N TYR A 175 -6.49 -11.90 -11.24
CA TYR A 175 -5.97 -12.92 -12.14
C TYR A 175 -4.54 -12.64 -12.62
N ASP A 176 -3.89 -11.60 -12.11
CA ASP A 176 -2.48 -11.30 -12.36
C ASP A 176 -1.74 -11.16 -11.03
N ALA A 177 -1.05 -12.24 -10.68
CA ALA A 177 -0.24 -12.36 -9.46
C ALA A 177 0.80 -11.24 -9.26
N THR A 178 1.16 -10.50 -10.32
CA THR A 178 2.16 -9.42 -10.24
C THR A 178 1.58 -8.06 -9.87
N THR A 179 0.25 -7.95 -9.74
CA THR A 179 -0.45 -6.67 -9.56
C THR A 179 -0.70 -6.27 -8.10
N TRP A 180 -0.03 -6.93 -7.15
CA TRP A 180 -0.02 -6.49 -5.77
C TRP A 180 0.55 -5.08 -5.62
N GLN A 181 -0.07 -4.31 -4.74
CA GLN A 181 0.26 -2.93 -4.43
C GLN A 181 0.24 -2.73 -2.92
N CYS A 182 1.35 -2.26 -2.38
CA CYS A 182 1.41 -1.64 -1.07
C CYS A 182 1.14 -0.15 -1.23
N ARG A 183 0.05 0.33 -0.64
CA ARG A 183 -0.39 1.72 -0.67
C ARG A 183 -0.05 2.42 0.63
N VAL A 184 0.33 3.68 0.45
CA VAL A 184 0.77 4.65 1.45
C VAL A 184 -0.39 5.53 1.87
#